data_AF-A0A101L5A4-F1
#
_entry.id   AF-A0A101L5A4-F1
#
_cell.length_a   1.000
_cell.length_b   1.000
_cell.length_c   1.000
_cell.angle_alpha   90.00
_cell.angle_beta   90.00
_cell.angle_gamma   90.00
#
_symmetry.space_group_name_H-M   'P 1'
#
loop_
_entity.id
_entity.type
_entity.pdbx_description
1 polymer ?
#
loop_
_entity_poly.entity_id
_entity_poly.type
_entity_poly.pdbx_seq_one_letter_code
_entity_poly.pdbx_strand_id
1 'polypeptide(L)'
;MTEKVKLLSHVEAINWNRIQDDKDVDVWNRLVNNFWLPEKVPLSNDVQSWNTLTPAEQQLTMRVFTGLTLLDTIQGTVGAVSLIPDALTPHEEAVYTNIAFMESVHAKSYSSIFSTLASTKEIDEAFRWSTENENLQKKAQIVMDYYQGDDPLKRKVASTLLESFLFYSGFYLPMYWSSRAKLTNTADLIRLIIRDEAVHGYYIGYKFQKGLEGLSEERKQEIKDYTFELLFELYENEVQYTHDLYDGVGLAEDVKKFLHYNANKALMNLGYEAMFPASVTDVNPAILSALSPNADENHDFFSGSGSSYVIGKAVNTEDEDWDF
;
A
#
# COMPACT_ATOMS: atom_id res chain seq x y z
N MET A 1 17.38 13.89 41.03
CA MET A 1 18.36 13.02 40.34
C MET A 1 17.55 12.15 39.40
N THR A 2 17.70 12.37 38.09
CA THR A 2 17.03 11.61 37.04
C THR A 2 17.59 10.20 36.99
N GLU A 3 16.78 9.19 37.32
CA GLU A 3 17.13 7.80 37.06
C GLU A 3 17.30 7.61 35.56
N LYS A 4 18.50 7.23 35.14
CA LYS A 4 18.77 6.80 33.77
C LYS A 4 18.00 5.50 33.53
N VAL A 5 17.25 5.47 32.43
CA VAL A 5 16.58 4.27 31.91
C VAL A 5 17.56 3.10 31.90
N LYS A 6 17.17 1.96 32.50
CA LYS A 6 17.93 0.72 32.43
C LYS A 6 17.97 0.27 30.97
N LEU A 7 19.16 0.28 30.37
CA LEU A 7 19.42 -0.46 29.13
C LEU A 7 19.08 -1.94 29.39
N LEU A 8 18.32 -2.56 28.48
CA LEU A 8 17.94 -3.98 28.50
C LEU A 8 19.16 -4.84 28.82
N SER A 9 19.10 -5.63 29.90
CA SER A 9 20.24 -6.44 30.37
C SER A 9 20.43 -7.76 29.61
N HIS A 10 19.51 -8.11 28.70
CA HIS A 10 19.56 -9.31 27.86
C HIS A 10 18.60 -9.15 26.66
N VAL A 11 18.99 -9.67 25.50
CA VAL A 11 18.13 -9.80 24.31
C VAL A 11 17.52 -11.19 24.33
N GLU A 12 16.21 -11.30 24.21
CA GLU A 12 15.49 -12.58 24.19
C GLU A 12 15.35 -13.12 22.76
N ALA A 13 15.47 -14.44 22.59
CA ALA A 13 15.20 -15.08 21.31
C ALA A 13 13.68 -15.21 21.09
N ILE A 14 13.20 -14.81 19.91
CA ILE A 14 11.80 -14.97 19.52
C ILE A 14 11.39 -16.46 19.50
N ASN A 15 10.22 -16.78 20.06
CA ASN A 15 9.68 -18.14 20.10
C ASN A 15 8.30 -18.21 19.43
N TRP A 16 8.27 -18.68 18.18
CA TRP A 16 7.03 -18.88 17.41
C TRP A 16 6.14 -20.03 17.92
N ASN A 17 6.58 -20.80 18.92
CA ASN A 17 5.74 -21.78 19.62
C ASN A 17 5.04 -21.19 20.86
N ARG A 18 5.25 -19.90 21.16
CA ARG A 18 4.62 -19.17 22.26
C ARG A 18 4.14 -17.81 21.76
N ILE A 19 3.00 -17.84 21.10
CA ILE A 19 2.38 -16.67 20.48
C ILE A 19 1.64 -15.84 21.54
N GLN A 20 1.78 -14.52 21.45
CA GLN A 20 1.13 -13.56 22.36
C GLN A 20 -0.15 -12.98 21.75
N ASP A 21 -0.17 -12.83 20.42
CA ASP A 21 -1.31 -12.36 19.65
C ASP A 21 -1.41 -13.19 18.35
N ASP A 22 -2.49 -13.95 18.21
CA ASP A 22 -2.70 -14.85 17.06
C ASP A 22 -2.66 -14.10 15.72
N LYS A 23 -2.97 -12.79 15.73
CA LYS A 23 -2.91 -11.97 14.51
C LYS A 23 -1.52 -11.79 13.95
N ASP A 24 -0.48 -11.88 14.78
CA ASP A 24 0.90 -11.79 14.30
C ASP A 24 1.24 -12.98 13.39
N VAL A 25 0.76 -14.17 13.73
CA VAL A 25 0.96 -15.39 12.93
C VAL A 25 0.11 -15.39 11.67
N ASP A 26 -1.16 -15.00 11.78
CA ASP A 26 -2.06 -14.89 10.63
C ASP A 26 -1.48 -13.96 9.57
N VAL A 27 -1.03 -12.77 9.98
CA VAL A 27 -0.50 -11.75 9.09
C VAL A 27 0.87 -12.14 8.56
N TRP A 28 1.78 -12.64 9.40
CA TRP A 28 3.05 -13.19 8.94
C TRP A 28 2.87 -14.21 7.81
N ASN A 29 2.01 -15.22 8.04
CA ASN A 29 1.74 -16.24 7.04
C ASN A 29 1.12 -15.66 5.77
N ARG A 30 0.20 -14.70 5.90
CA ARG A 30 -0.43 -14.07 4.73
C ARG A 30 0.60 -13.31 3.89
N LEU A 31 1.42 -12.46 4.50
CA LEU A 31 2.41 -11.67 3.78
C LEU A 31 3.49 -12.54 3.13
N VAL A 32 4.01 -13.53 3.85
CA VAL A 32 5.02 -14.45 3.32
C VAL A 32 4.47 -15.29 2.16
N ASN A 33 3.25 -15.82 2.28
CA ASN A 33 2.62 -16.58 1.20
C ASN A 33 2.29 -15.73 -0.04
N ASN A 34 2.11 -14.42 0.15
CA ASN A 34 1.87 -13.47 -0.92
C ASN A 34 3.17 -13.02 -1.63
N PHE A 35 4.35 -13.39 -1.14
CA PHE A 35 5.63 -12.90 -1.67
C PHE A 35 5.73 -12.98 -3.20
N TRP A 36 6.13 -11.85 -3.80
CA TRP A 36 6.26 -11.71 -5.24
C TRP A 36 7.48 -10.87 -5.60
N LEU A 37 7.86 -10.92 -6.88
CA LEU A 37 8.93 -10.11 -7.45
C LEU A 37 8.43 -9.56 -8.79
N PRO A 38 8.77 -8.31 -9.15
CA PRO A 38 8.30 -7.70 -10.39
C PRO A 38 8.75 -8.46 -11.63
N GLU A 39 9.89 -9.15 -11.59
CA GLU A 39 10.38 -10.01 -12.67
C GLU A 39 9.42 -11.14 -13.08
N LYS A 40 8.46 -11.50 -12.22
CA LYS A 40 7.47 -12.56 -12.50
C LYS A 40 6.29 -12.06 -13.35
N VAL A 41 6.18 -10.76 -13.58
CA VAL A 41 5.10 -10.15 -14.38
C VAL A 41 5.66 -9.75 -15.76
N PRO A 42 5.08 -10.22 -16.88
CA PRO A 42 5.62 -9.98 -18.21
C PRO A 42 5.25 -8.59 -18.76
N LEU A 43 5.83 -7.53 -18.15
CA LEU A 43 5.55 -6.13 -18.48
C LEU A 43 5.80 -5.77 -19.95
N SER A 44 6.65 -6.52 -20.67
CA SER A 44 6.91 -6.28 -22.10
C SER A 44 5.66 -6.43 -22.97
N ASN A 45 4.66 -7.19 -22.50
CA ASN A 45 3.38 -7.35 -23.20
C ASN A 45 2.55 -6.05 -23.23
N ASP A 46 2.85 -5.09 -22.35
CA ASP A 46 2.14 -3.81 -22.29
C ASP A 46 2.66 -2.76 -23.28
N VAL A 47 3.84 -2.97 -23.90
CA VAL A 47 4.49 -2.01 -24.82
C VAL A 47 3.55 -1.57 -25.94
N GLN A 48 2.77 -2.49 -26.51
CA GLN A 48 1.81 -2.15 -27.56
C GLN A 48 0.74 -1.19 -27.04
N SER A 49 0.13 -1.48 -25.89
CA SER A 49 -0.91 -0.64 -25.31
C SER A 49 -0.37 0.71 -24.81
N TRP A 50 0.85 0.73 -24.27
CA TRP A 50 1.59 1.95 -23.91
C TRP A 50 1.74 2.91 -25.08
N ASN A 51 2.08 2.40 -26.27
CA ASN A 51 2.22 3.19 -27.49
C ASN A 51 0.89 3.74 -28.04
N THR A 52 -0.26 3.30 -27.50
CA THR A 52 -1.58 3.86 -27.84
C THR A 52 -2.00 5.01 -26.93
N LEU A 53 -1.25 5.27 -25.84
CA LEU A 53 -1.51 6.38 -24.95
C LEU A 53 -1.03 7.68 -25.61
N THR A 54 -1.75 8.76 -25.37
CA THR A 54 -1.32 10.10 -25.75
C THR A 54 -0.10 10.52 -24.92
N PRO A 55 0.70 11.49 -25.39
CA PRO A 55 1.84 11.99 -24.61
C PRO A 55 1.46 12.48 -23.21
N ALA A 56 0.27 13.06 -23.05
CA ALA A 56 -0.25 13.51 -21.75
C ALA A 56 -0.57 12.32 -20.83
N GLU A 57 -1.17 11.25 -21.34
CA GLU A 57 -1.47 10.03 -20.58
C GLU A 57 -0.20 9.26 -20.19
N GLN A 58 0.81 9.22 -21.07
CA GLN A 58 2.12 8.64 -20.76
C GLN A 58 2.82 9.44 -19.66
N GLN A 59 2.89 10.77 -19.81
CA GLN A 59 3.48 11.65 -18.79
C GLN A 59 2.77 11.52 -17.45
N LEU A 60 1.43 11.51 -17.43
CA LEU A 60 0.64 11.28 -16.22
C LEU A 60 1.01 9.94 -15.57
N THR A 61 1.06 8.87 -16.36
CA THR A 61 1.39 7.53 -15.85
C THR A 61 2.79 7.50 -15.23
N MET A 62 3.78 8.12 -15.86
CA MET A 62 5.14 8.23 -15.31
C MET A 62 5.15 9.00 -13.99
N ARG A 63 4.48 10.16 -13.93
CA ARG A 63 4.42 11.00 -12.71
C ARG A 63 3.70 10.31 -11.55
N VAL A 64 2.62 9.59 -11.84
CA VAL A 64 1.90 8.79 -10.85
C VAL A 64 2.82 7.73 -10.25
N PHE A 65 3.51 6.95 -11.08
CA PHE A 65 4.41 5.92 -10.59
C PHE A 65 5.64 6.48 -9.86
N THR A 66 6.19 7.63 -10.26
CA THR A 66 7.29 8.26 -9.50
C THR A 66 6.80 8.83 -8.16
N GLY A 67 5.55 9.31 -8.10
CA GLY A 67 4.89 9.67 -6.84
C GLY A 67 4.73 8.47 -5.89
N LEU A 68 4.23 7.35 -6.40
CA LEU A 68 4.10 6.11 -5.60
C LEU A 68 5.46 5.59 -5.15
N THR A 69 6.46 5.59 -6.04
CA THR A 69 7.85 5.21 -5.71
C THR A 69 8.40 5.98 -4.50
N LEU A 70 8.11 7.28 -4.40
CA LEU A 70 8.53 8.09 -3.26
C LEU A 70 7.87 7.61 -1.95
N LEU A 71 6.57 7.33 -1.99
CA LEU A 71 5.80 6.90 -0.82
C LEU A 71 6.25 5.51 -0.33
N ASP A 72 6.39 4.54 -1.23
CA ASP A 72 6.92 3.20 -0.91
C ASP A 72 8.36 3.29 -0.35
N THR A 73 9.18 4.21 -0.87
CA THR A 73 10.54 4.44 -0.34
C THR A 73 10.49 4.98 1.10
N ILE A 74 9.61 5.95 1.38
CA ILE A 74 9.40 6.48 2.73
C ILE A 74 8.92 5.38 3.67
N GLN A 75 7.95 4.57 3.23
CA GLN A 75 7.38 3.52 4.06
C GLN A 75 8.40 2.42 4.38
N GLY A 76 9.15 1.95 3.39
CA GLY A 76 10.15 0.90 3.59
C GLY A 76 11.36 1.31 4.43
N THR A 77 11.82 2.56 4.28
CA THR A 77 13.08 3.00 4.90
C THR A 77 12.89 3.76 6.21
N VAL A 78 11.70 4.34 6.43
CA VAL A 78 11.40 5.15 7.62
C VAL A 78 10.14 4.66 8.30
N GLY A 79 9.02 4.56 7.57
CA GLY A 79 7.70 4.26 8.13
C GLY A 79 7.65 2.96 8.92
N ALA A 80 7.72 1.83 8.23
CA ALA A 80 7.69 0.50 8.84
C ALA A 80 8.78 0.31 9.90
N VAL A 81 9.98 0.85 9.65
CA VAL A 81 11.12 0.79 10.60
C VAL A 81 10.81 1.55 11.90
N SER A 82 10.13 2.70 11.80
CA SER A 82 9.75 3.52 12.96
C SER A 82 8.70 2.87 13.86
N LEU A 83 7.93 1.89 13.33
CA LEU A 83 6.91 1.16 14.08
C LEU A 83 7.49 0.02 14.94
N ILE A 84 8.67 -0.51 14.58
CA ILE A 84 9.31 -1.66 15.26
C ILE A 84 9.51 -1.41 16.77
N PRO A 85 10.04 -0.26 17.23
CA PRO A 85 10.22 -0.02 18.67
C PRO A 85 8.92 0.03 19.48
N ASP A 86 7.78 0.21 18.80
CA ASP A 86 6.45 0.31 19.41
C ASP A 86 5.63 -0.98 19.25
N ALA A 87 6.26 -2.08 18.82
CA ALA A 87 5.61 -3.36 18.69
C ALA A 87 5.14 -3.86 20.07
N LEU A 88 3.95 -4.47 20.12
CA LEU A 88 3.40 -5.04 21.35
C LEU A 88 3.98 -6.42 21.65
N THR A 89 4.47 -7.11 20.61
CA THR A 89 5.04 -8.45 20.69
C THR A 89 6.33 -8.52 19.85
N PRO A 90 7.27 -9.42 20.16
CA PRO A 90 8.43 -9.64 19.31
C PRO A 90 8.05 -10.23 17.93
N HIS A 91 6.88 -10.87 17.81
CA HIS A 91 6.37 -11.40 16.55
C HIS A 91 5.90 -10.28 15.62
N GLU A 92 5.32 -9.21 16.18
CA GLU A 92 4.96 -8.00 15.46
C GLU A 92 6.20 -7.28 14.89
N GLU A 93 7.31 -7.23 15.64
CA GLU A 93 8.59 -6.72 15.11
C GLU A 93 9.00 -7.48 13.84
N ALA A 94 8.89 -8.81 13.85
CA ALA A 94 9.20 -9.63 12.68
C ALA A 94 8.25 -9.32 11.50
N VAL A 95 6.95 -9.13 11.75
CA VAL A 95 6.00 -8.71 10.71
C VAL A 95 6.41 -7.35 10.11
N TYR A 96 6.77 -6.37 10.93
CA TYR A 96 7.22 -5.06 10.42
C TYR A 96 8.50 -5.14 9.58
N THR A 97 9.43 -6.05 9.89
CA THR A 97 10.60 -6.26 9.02
C THR A 97 10.22 -6.83 7.65
N ASN A 98 9.18 -7.67 7.58
CA ASN A 98 8.67 -8.18 6.31
C ASN A 98 7.99 -7.07 5.51
N ILE A 99 7.16 -6.24 6.16
CA ILE A 99 6.53 -5.07 5.54
C ILE A 99 7.62 -4.16 4.96
N ALA A 100 8.60 -3.73 5.76
CA ALA A 100 9.70 -2.87 5.31
C ALA A 100 10.45 -3.42 4.07
N PHE A 101 10.65 -4.74 4.02
CA PHE A 101 11.24 -5.38 2.85
C PHE A 101 10.30 -5.34 1.63
N MET A 102 9.01 -5.64 1.80
CA MET A 102 8.03 -5.62 0.71
C MET A 102 7.84 -4.22 0.14
N GLU A 103 7.87 -3.16 0.94
CA GLU A 103 7.89 -1.77 0.46
C GLU A 103 9.04 -1.49 -0.50
N SER A 104 10.21 -2.09 -0.25
CA SER A 104 11.36 -1.99 -1.16
C SER A 104 11.13 -2.76 -2.46
N VAL A 105 10.39 -3.88 -2.40
CA VAL A 105 9.93 -4.61 -3.60
C VAL A 105 8.93 -3.78 -4.39
N HIS A 106 7.98 -3.10 -3.72
CA HIS A 106 7.02 -2.18 -4.34
C HIS A 106 7.75 -1.04 -5.06
N ALA A 107 8.64 -0.32 -4.36
CA ALA A 107 9.44 0.76 -4.93
C ALA A 107 10.26 0.31 -6.15
N LYS A 108 10.89 -0.88 -6.07
CA LYS A 108 11.63 -1.47 -7.19
C LYS A 108 10.72 -1.82 -8.37
N SER A 109 9.49 -2.24 -8.12
CA SER A 109 8.55 -2.67 -9.17
C SER A 109 8.21 -1.56 -10.17
N TYR A 110 8.11 -0.30 -9.72
CA TYR A 110 7.92 0.83 -10.64
C TYR A 110 9.12 1.04 -11.55
N SER A 111 10.34 0.79 -11.06
CA SER A 111 11.55 0.82 -11.91
C SER A 111 11.54 -0.27 -12.98
N SER A 112 10.96 -1.44 -12.68
CA SER A 112 10.73 -2.49 -13.69
C SER A 112 9.70 -2.05 -14.75
N ILE A 113 8.65 -1.32 -14.37
CA ILE A 113 7.69 -0.71 -15.32
C ILE A 113 8.40 0.33 -16.20
N PHE A 114 9.12 1.26 -15.58
CA PHE A 114 9.85 2.33 -16.27
C PHE A 114 10.85 1.80 -17.28
N SER A 115 11.72 0.88 -16.88
CA SER A 115 12.74 0.29 -17.76
C SER A 115 12.16 -0.50 -18.94
N THR A 116 10.90 -0.92 -18.84
CA THR A 116 10.20 -1.65 -19.91
C THR A 116 9.46 -0.73 -20.88
N LEU A 117 8.83 0.34 -20.37
CA LEU A 117 7.88 1.14 -21.14
C LEU A 117 8.41 2.51 -21.56
N ALA A 118 9.38 3.08 -20.84
CA ALA A 118 9.81 4.46 -21.02
C ALA A 118 11.31 4.58 -21.34
N SER A 119 11.70 5.68 -21.98
CA SER A 119 13.10 6.02 -22.19
C SER A 119 13.73 6.59 -20.92
N THR A 120 15.06 6.46 -20.78
CA THR A 120 15.81 7.06 -19.65
C THR A 120 15.51 8.55 -19.48
N LYS A 121 15.35 9.30 -20.59
CA LYS A 121 15.03 10.73 -20.52
C LYS A 121 13.68 10.99 -19.86
N GLU A 122 12.64 10.24 -20.23
CA GLU A 122 11.30 10.39 -19.63
C GLU A 122 11.29 9.98 -18.16
N ILE A 123 12.08 8.96 -17.81
CA ILE A 123 12.28 8.52 -16.43
C ILE A 123 12.92 9.67 -15.63
N ASP A 124 14.06 10.19 -16.06
CA ASP A 124 14.78 11.26 -15.37
C ASP A 124 13.91 12.52 -15.20
N GLU A 125 13.11 12.87 -16.22
CA GLU A 125 12.16 13.98 -16.16
C GLU A 125 11.04 13.75 -15.12
N ALA A 126 10.51 12.53 -15.02
CA ALA A 126 9.47 12.19 -14.04
C ALA A 126 10.00 12.14 -12.59
N PHE A 127 11.24 11.67 -12.39
CA PHE A 127 11.91 11.70 -11.08
C PHE A 127 12.30 13.11 -10.67
N ARG A 128 12.73 13.95 -11.61
CA ARG A 128 12.95 15.38 -11.32
C ARG A 128 11.64 16.07 -10.97
N TRP A 129 10.56 15.79 -11.70
CA TRP A 129 9.25 16.35 -11.37
C TRP A 129 8.79 15.94 -9.97
N SER A 130 9.04 14.71 -9.53
CA SER A 130 8.57 14.25 -8.21
C SER A 130 9.31 14.94 -7.05
N THR A 131 10.56 15.34 -7.25
CA THR A 131 11.32 16.13 -6.25
C THR A 131 10.93 17.60 -6.24
N GLU A 132 10.45 18.14 -7.37
CA GLU A 132 10.04 19.54 -7.52
C GLU A 132 8.53 19.77 -7.25
N ASN A 133 7.69 18.73 -7.28
CA ASN A 133 6.24 18.88 -7.07
C ASN A 133 5.90 19.17 -5.60
N GLU A 134 5.34 20.36 -5.36
CA GLU A 134 5.06 20.88 -4.02
C GLU A 134 4.08 20.00 -3.22
N ASN A 135 2.99 19.54 -3.85
CA ASN A 135 1.97 18.73 -3.16
C ASN A 135 2.45 17.31 -2.81
N LEU A 136 3.31 16.72 -3.65
CA LEU A 136 3.96 15.44 -3.37
C LEU A 136 5.00 15.56 -2.25
N GLN A 137 5.83 16.60 -2.29
CA GLN A 137 6.80 16.85 -1.22
C GLN A 137 6.09 17.22 0.10
N LYS A 138 4.98 17.95 0.04
CA LYS A 138 4.18 18.31 1.22
C LYS A 138 3.60 17.07 1.91
N LYS A 139 2.93 16.15 1.20
CA LYS A 139 2.43 14.92 1.83
C LYS A 139 3.56 14.06 2.39
N ALA A 140 4.70 13.99 1.69
CA ALA A 140 5.88 13.27 2.16
C ALA A 140 6.40 13.86 3.47
N GLN A 141 6.49 15.20 3.55
CA GLN A 141 6.93 15.90 4.75
C GLN A 141 5.96 15.67 5.92
N ILE A 142 4.66 15.82 5.70
CA ILE A 142 3.63 15.59 6.74
C ILE A 142 3.79 14.18 7.34
N VAL A 143 3.86 13.15 6.49
CA VAL A 143 4.02 11.75 6.96
C VAL A 143 5.35 11.54 7.69
N MET A 144 6.44 12.09 7.16
CA MET A 144 7.78 12.01 7.76
C MET A 144 7.86 12.66 9.14
N ASP A 145 7.23 13.82 9.32
CA ASP A 145 7.19 14.53 10.60
C ASP A 145 6.54 13.67 11.69
N TYR A 146 5.50 12.90 11.34
CA TYR A 146 4.86 12.00 12.29
C TYR A 146 5.68 10.75 12.58
N TYR A 147 6.35 10.16 11.60
CA TYR A 147 7.27 9.03 11.86
C TYR A 147 8.44 9.39 12.76
N GLN A 148 8.87 10.66 12.74
CA GLN A 148 9.91 11.19 13.60
C GLN A 148 9.37 11.69 14.96
N GLY A 149 8.05 11.69 15.17
CA GLY A 149 7.43 12.07 16.42
C GLY A 149 7.54 11.02 17.52
N ASP A 150 7.28 11.44 18.77
CA ASP A 150 7.44 10.61 19.97
C ASP A 150 6.20 9.78 20.35
N ASP A 151 5.13 9.82 19.55
CA ASP A 151 3.83 9.23 19.88
C ASP A 151 3.54 7.97 19.04
N PRO A 152 3.62 6.76 19.63
CA PRO A 152 3.42 5.49 18.93
C PRO A 152 2.09 5.36 18.18
N LEU A 153 1.01 5.90 18.75
CA LEU A 153 -0.31 5.79 18.15
C LEU A 153 -0.43 6.70 16.94
N LYS A 154 0.12 7.92 17.03
CA LYS A 154 0.14 8.87 15.91
C LYS A 154 0.97 8.36 14.74
N ARG A 155 2.06 7.64 15.00
CA ARG A 155 2.83 6.92 13.95
C ARG A 155 2.00 5.87 13.24
N LYS A 156 1.30 5.02 13.99
CA LYS A 156 0.40 4.00 13.41
C LYS A 156 -0.76 4.64 12.62
N VAL A 157 -1.31 5.77 13.07
CA VAL A 157 -2.31 6.54 12.30
C VAL A 157 -1.73 7.03 10.98
N ALA A 158 -0.59 7.73 11.01
CA ALA A 158 0.05 8.27 9.80
C ALA A 158 0.36 7.16 8.79
N SER A 159 0.86 6.02 9.28
CA SER A 159 1.13 4.85 8.44
C SER A 159 -0.14 4.24 7.84
N THR A 160 -1.19 4.05 8.64
CA THR A 160 -2.47 3.54 8.12
C THR A 160 -3.07 4.47 7.07
N LEU A 161 -2.99 5.79 7.26
CA LEU A 161 -3.46 6.78 6.28
C LEU A 161 -2.60 6.81 5.00
N LEU A 162 -1.29 6.59 5.11
CA LEU A 162 -0.43 6.42 3.95
C LEU A 162 -0.86 5.20 3.13
N GLU A 163 -0.85 4.03 3.76
CA GLU A 163 -1.06 2.72 3.12
C GLU A 163 -2.49 2.52 2.62
N SER A 164 -3.50 2.98 3.38
CA SER A 164 -4.92 2.75 3.07
C SER A 164 -5.61 3.93 2.37
N PHE A 165 -4.94 5.07 2.17
CA PHE A 165 -5.55 6.26 1.55
C PHE A 165 -4.64 6.99 0.56
N LEU A 166 -3.44 7.43 0.94
CA LEU A 166 -2.61 8.30 0.09
C LEU A 166 -2.13 7.63 -1.21
N PHE A 167 -1.81 6.34 -1.20
CA PHE A 167 -1.44 5.63 -2.43
C PHE A 167 -2.59 5.56 -3.45
N TYR A 168 -3.85 5.66 -3.00
CA TYR A 168 -5.01 5.39 -3.85
C TYR A 168 -5.31 6.49 -4.86
N SER A 169 -4.78 7.71 -4.70
CA SER A 169 -4.79 8.68 -5.81
C SER A 169 -4.04 8.12 -7.02
N GLY A 170 -2.87 7.52 -6.80
CA GLY A 170 -2.06 6.91 -7.85
C GLY A 170 -2.61 5.56 -8.34
N PHE A 171 -3.03 4.67 -7.43
CA PHE A 171 -3.58 3.36 -7.81
C PHE A 171 -4.86 3.43 -8.66
N TYR A 172 -5.57 4.56 -8.66
CA TYR A 172 -6.70 4.77 -9.57
C TYR A 172 -6.31 4.57 -11.04
N LEU A 173 -5.17 5.11 -11.46
CA LEU A 173 -4.78 5.17 -12.87
C LEU A 173 -4.51 3.81 -13.52
N PRO A 174 -3.70 2.89 -12.96
CA PRO A 174 -3.51 1.56 -13.53
C PRO A 174 -4.82 0.76 -13.55
N MET A 175 -5.71 0.94 -12.57
CA MET A 175 -7.04 0.31 -12.60
C MET A 175 -7.94 0.90 -13.70
N TYR A 176 -7.85 2.20 -13.92
CA TYR A 176 -8.51 2.89 -15.03
C TYR A 176 -8.02 2.38 -16.39
N TRP A 177 -6.71 2.18 -16.56
CA TRP A 177 -6.15 1.57 -17.76
C TRP A 177 -6.59 0.12 -17.95
N SER A 178 -6.55 -0.67 -16.88
CA SER A 178 -6.99 -2.07 -16.89
C SER A 178 -8.45 -2.20 -17.34
N SER A 179 -9.34 -1.34 -16.84
CA SER A 179 -10.76 -1.31 -17.26
C SER A 179 -10.98 -1.00 -18.75
N ARG A 180 -9.94 -0.53 -19.45
CA ARG A 180 -9.92 -0.22 -20.89
C ARG A 180 -9.01 -1.14 -21.68
N ALA A 181 -8.61 -2.27 -21.11
CA ALA A 181 -7.69 -3.23 -21.70
C ALA A 181 -6.35 -2.60 -22.14
N LYS A 182 -5.86 -1.63 -21.38
CA LYS A 182 -4.53 -1.02 -21.54
C LYS A 182 -3.69 -1.31 -20.30
N LEU A 183 -2.39 -1.50 -20.48
CA LEU A 183 -1.43 -1.73 -19.40
C LEU A 183 -1.89 -2.81 -18.41
N THR A 184 -2.40 -3.94 -18.91
CA THR A 184 -3.05 -4.96 -18.07
C THR A 184 -2.03 -5.70 -17.20
N ASN A 185 -0.82 -5.96 -17.71
CA ASN A 185 0.23 -6.62 -16.93
C ASN A 185 0.77 -5.67 -15.85
N THR A 186 0.87 -4.39 -16.16
CA THR A 186 1.19 -3.33 -15.19
C THR A 186 0.12 -3.29 -14.12
N ALA A 187 -1.16 -3.37 -14.46
CA ALA A 187 -2.24 -3.44 -13.48
C ALA A 187 -2.16 -4.71 -12.62
N ASP A 188 -1.78 -5.86 -13.16
CA ASP A 188 -1.54 -7.08 -12.39
C ASP A 188 -0.43 -6.89 -11.36
N LEU A 189 0.67 -6.25 -11.74
CA LEU A 189 1.74 -5.88 -10.81
C LEU A 189 1.23 -4.95 -9.71
N ILE A 190 0.43 -3.94 -10.04
CA ILE A 190 -0.16 -3.03 -9.05
C ILE A 190 -1.17 -3.75 -8.15
N ARG A 191 -1.92 -4.75 -8.63
CA ARG A 191 -2.79 -5.58 -7.78
C ARG A 191 -2.02 -6.34 -6.72
N LEU A 192 -0.80 -6.78 -7.02
CA LEU A 192 0.07 -7.43 -6.03
C LEU A 192 0.44 -6.45 -4.91
N ILE A 193 0.80 -5.20 -5.25
CA ILE A 193 1.04 -4.12 -4.28
C ILE A 193 -0.22 -3.88 -3.44
N ILE A 194 -1.37 -3.61 -4.08
CA ILE A 194 -2.63 -3.33 -3.39
C ILE A 194 -3.02 -4.46 -2.42
N ARG A 195 -2.76 -5.72 -2.79
CA ARG A 195 -3.03 -6.88 -1.93
C ARG A 195 -2.17 -6.87 -0.67
N ASP A 196 -0.93 -6.41 -0.77
CA ASP A 196 -0.01 -6.33 0.37
C ASP A 196 -0.37 -5.11 1.25
N GLU A 197 -0.54 -3.92 0.66
CA GLU A 197 -0.98 -2.67 1.33
C GLU A 197 -2.31 -2.85 2.08
N ALA A 198 -3.25 -3.63 1.53
CA ALA A 198 -4.51 -3.94 2.20
C ALA A 198 -4.30 -4.72 3.51
N VAL A 199 -3.31 -5.62 3.55
CA VAL A 199 -2.95 -6.38 4.76
C VAL A 199 -2.16 -5.51 5.72
N HIS A 200 -1.24 -4.70 5.22
CA HIS A 200 -0.46 -3.76 6.04
C HIS A 200 -1.36 -2.76 6.76
N GLY A 201 -2.22 -2.05 6.02
CA GLY A 201 -3.17 -1.08 6.59
C GLY A 201 -4.12 -1.71 7.60
N TYR A 202 -4.60 -2.93 7.34
CA TYR A 202 -5.38 -3.70 8.31
C TYR A 202 -4.57 -4.01 9.57
N TYR A 203 -3.35 -4.52 9.43
CA TYR A 203 -2.55 -4.98 10.56
C TYR A 203 -2.06 -3.83 11.44
N ILE A 204 -1.57 -2.75 10.84
CA ILE A 204 -1.15 -1.54 11.55
C ILE A 204 -2.36 -0.90 12.24
N GLY A 205 -3.50 -0.81 11.55
CA GLY A 205 -4.76 -0.32 12.13
C GLY A 205 -5.27 -1.18 13.29
N TYR A 206 -5.15 -2.51 13.19
CA TYR A 206 -5.45 -3.42 14.29
C TYR A 206 -4.52 -3.19 15.50
N LYS A 207 -3.20 -3.07 15.28
CA LYS A 207 -2.23 -2.79 16.36
C LYS A 207 -2.44 -1.41 16.98
N PHE A 208 -2.89 -0.43 16.20
CA PHE A 208 -3.34 0.86 16.71
C PHE A 208 -4.53 0.69 17.66
N GLN A 209 -5.57 -0.04 17.26
CA GLN A 209 -6.73 -0.31 18.11
C GLN A 209 -6.34 -1.06 19.39
N LYS A 210 -5.44 -2.05 19.31
CA LYS A 210 -4.86 -2.71 20.49
C LYS A 210 -4.13 -1.72 21.40
N GLY A 211 -3.36 -0.78 20.84
CA GLY A 211 -2.67 0.26 21.59
C GLY A 211 -3.60 1.29 22.24
N LEU A 212 -4.85 1.43 21.78
CA LEU A 212 -5.89 2.23 22.43
C LEU A 212 -6.52 1.52 23.64
N GLU A 213 -6.40 0.19 23.74
CA GLU A 213 -6.95 -0.57 24.86
C GLU A 213 -6.29 -0.13 26.18
N GLY A 214 -7.10 0.11 27.21
CA GLY A 214 -6.61 0.51 28.53
C GLY A 214 -6.22 1.99 28.67
N LEU A 215 -6.27 2.79 27.59
CA LEU A 215 -6.12 4.25 27.69
C LEU A 215 -7.39 4.91 28.24
N SER A 216 -7.23 6.11 28.81
CA SER A 216 -8.36 6.92 29.29
C SER A 216 -9.20 7.43 28.12
N GLU A 217 -10.47 7.73 28.37
CA GLU A 217 -11.38 8.25 27.34
C GLU A 217 -10.91 9.59 26.80
N GLU A 218 -10.28 10.44 27.62
CA GLU A 218 -9.69 11.71 27.19
C GLU A 218 -8.58 11.48 26.16
N ARG A 219 -7.72 10.47 26.38
CA ARG A 219 -6.63 10.15 25.47
C ARG A 219 -7.14 9.52 24.16
N LYS A 220 -8.17 8.66 24.24
CA LYS A 220 -8.81 8.11 23.04
C LYS A 220 -9.47 9.21 22.21
N GLN A 221 -10.11 10.18 22.86
CA GLN A 221 -10.70 11.33 22.18
C GLN A 221 -9.61 12.21 21.54
N GLU A 222 -8.50 12.49 22.24
CA GLU A 222 -7.37 13.24 21.67
C GLU A 222 -6.81 12.57 20.40
N ILE A 223 -6.61 11.25 20.44
CA ILE A 223 -6.10 10.50 19.28
C ILE A 223 -7.13 10.46 18.14
N LYS A 224 -8.42 10.40 18.46
CA LYS A 224 -9.49 10.46 17.46
C LYS A 224 -9.51 11.83 16.79
N ASP A 225 -9.54 12.92 17.55
CA ASP A 225 -9.53 14.30 17.02
C ASP A 225 -8.31 14.50 16.12
N TYR A 226 -7.13 14.09 16.59
CA TYR A 226 -5.90 14.08 15.81
C TYR A 226 -6.02 13.29 14.50
N THR A 227 -6.61 12.09 14.53
CA THR A 227 -6.75 11.25 13.32
C THR A 227 -7.59 11.94 12.26
N PHE A 228 -8.69 12.58 12.66
CA PHE A 228 -9.57 13.30 11.75
C PHE A 228 -8.93 14.60 11.23
N GLU A 229 -8.21 15.33 12.08
CA GLU A 229 -7.43 16.51 11.67
C GLU A 229 -6.35 16.17 10.64
N LEU A 230 -5.56 15.12 10.90
CA LEU A 230 -4.53 14.66 9.98
C LEU A 230 -5.12 14.17 8.66
N LEU A 231 -6.19 13.37 8.70
CA LEU A 231 -6.88 12.93 7.49
C LEU A 231 -7.38 14.13 6.68
N PHE A 232 -7.93 15.15 7.32
CA PHE A 232 -8.42 16.35 6.63
C PHE A 232 -7.28 17.12 5.96
N GLU A 233 -6.16 17.36 6.67
CA GLU A 233 -4.98 18.03 6.11
C GLU A 233 -4.40 17.27 4.91
N LEU A 234 -4.24 15.95 5.06
CA LEU A 234 -3.77 15.08 3.99
C LEU A 234 -4.73 15.08 2.80
N TYR A 235 -6.04 15.01 3.06
CA TYR A 235 -7.07 15.04 2.03
C TYR A 235 -7.05 16.36 1.24
N GLU A 236 -6.96 17.51 1.90
CA GLU A 236 -6.89 18.81 1.21
C GLU A 236 -5.67 18.87 0.29
N ASN A 237 -4.51 18.42 0.76
CA ASN A 237 -3.31 18.31 -0.07
C ASN A 237 -3.48 17.31 -1.22
N GLU A 238 -4.11 16.16 -0.96
CA GLU A 238 -4.31 15.10 -1.95
C GLU A 238 -5.27 15.53 -3.07
N VAL A 239 -6.26 16.36 -2.76
CA VAL A 239 -7.14 16.98 -3.75
C VAL A 239 -6.33 17.90 -4.68
N GLN A 240 -5.42 18.73 -4.14
CA GLN A 240 -4.56 19.57 -4.98
C GLN A 240 -3.61 18.74 -5.84
N TYR A 241 -2.95 17.73 -5.25
CA TYR A 241 -2.11 16.79 -6.00
C TYR A 241 -2.87 16.07 -7.12
N THR A 242 -4.13 15.70 -6.86
CA THR A 242 -5.00 15.08 -7.84
C THR A 242 -5.32 16.03 -8.99
N HIS A 243 -5.63 17.29 -8.71
CA HIS A 243 -5.86 18.28 -9.77
C HIS A 243 -4.59 18.55 -10.59
N ASP A 244 -3.42 18.67 -9.95
CA ASP A 244 -2.12 18.83 -10.63
C ASP A 244 -1.84 17.71 -11.66
N LEU A 245 -2.24 16.48 -11.34
CA LEU A 245 -2.02 15.31 -12.19
C LEU A 245 -3.13 15.10 -13.23
N TYR A 246 -4.38 15.11 -12.80
CA TYR A 246 -5.48 14.49 -13.54
C TYR A 246 -6.39 15.47 -14.28
N ASP A 247 -6.29 16.78 -14.05
CA ASP A 247 -7.13 17.77 -14.75
C ASP A 247 -6.90 17.74 -16.26
N GLY A 248 -5.64 17.60 -16.70
CA GLY A 248 -5.29 17.53 -18.12
C GLY A 248 -5.88 16.35 -18.88
N VAL A 249 -6.32 15.30 -18.17
CA VAL A 249 -6.97 14.11 -18.75
C VAL A 249 -8.44 13.98 -18.32
N GLY A 250 -8.97 14.92 -17.54
CA GLY A 250 -10.37 14.96 -17.11
C GLY A 250 -10.76 13.88 -16.10
N LEU A 251 -9.82 13.36 -15.29
CA LEU A 251 -10.08 12.26 -14.35
C LEU A 251 -10.12 12.69 -12.87
N ALA A 252 -9.83 13.96 -12.56
CA ALA A 252 -9.65 14.43 -11.18
C ALA A 252 -10.86 14.17 -10.28
N GLU A 253 -12.08 14.41 -10.77
CA GLU A 253 -13.30 14.20 -9.97
C GLU A 253 -13.58 12.71 -9.70
N ASP A 254 -13.26 11.82 -10.64
CA ASP A 254 -13.38 10.38 -10.42
C ASP A 254 -12.34 9.89 -9.39
N VAL A 255 -11.11 10.41 -9.47
CA VAL A 255 -10.05 10.13 -8.48
C VAL A 255 -10.46 10.65 -7.10
N LYS A 256 -11.09 11.83 -6.99
CA LYS A 256 -11.59 12.36 -5.72
C LYS A 256 -12.66 11.47 -5.07
N LYS A 257 -13.59 10.91 -5.85
CA LYS A 257 -14.56 9.92 -5.34
C LYS A 257 -13.85 8.67 -4.82
N PHE A 258 -12.79 8.24 -5.52
CA PHE A 258 -11.97 7.12 -5.09
C PHE A 258 -11.16 7.42 -3.81
N LEU A 259 -10.69 8.66 -3.65
CA LEU A 259 -10.06 9.14 -2.42
C LEU A 259 -11.04 9.10 -1.24
N HIS A 260 -12.26 9.60 -1.40
CA HIS A 260 -13.28 9.51 -0.34
C HIS A 260 -13.58 8.06 0.07
N TYR A 261 -13.68 7.17 -0.91
CA TYR A 261 -13.91 5.75 -0.67
C TYR A 261 -12.78 5.11 0.15
N ASN A 262 -11.51 5.40 -0.18
CA ASN A 262 -10.37 4.82 0.53
C ASN A 262 -10.08 5.52 1.87
N ALA A 263 -10.37 6.82 2.01
CA ALA A 263 -10.33 7.51 3.29
C ALA A 263 -11.25 6.82 4.32
N ASN A 264 -12.46 6.44 3.91
CA ASN A 264 -13.37 5.68 4.77
C ASN A 264 -12.80 4.30 5.13
N LYS A 265 -12.13 3.60 4.21
CA LYS A 265 -11.46 2.32 4.51
C LYS A 265 -10.32 2.48 5.51
N ALA A 266 -9.51 3.53 5.37
CA ALA A 266 -8.43 3.83 6.30
C ALA A 266 -8.98 4.09 7.73
N LEU A 267 -10.05 4.88 7.85
CA LEU A 267 -10.74 5.09 9.13
C LEU A 267 -11.30 3.79 9.72
N MET A 268 -11.89 2.92 8.90
CA MET A 268 -12.38 1.61 9.34
C MET A 268 -11.24 0.72 9.86
N ASN A 269 -10.07 0.73 9.22
CA ASN A 269 -8.89 0.02 9.70
C ASN A 269 -8.43 0.53 11.08
N LEU A 270 -8.59 1.83 11.35
CA LEU A 270 -8.32 2.45 12.65
C LEU A 270 -9.45 2.27 13.67
N GLY A 271 -10.56 1.62 13.30
CA GLY A 271 -11.71 1.41 14.19
C GLY A 271 -12.64 2.63 14.33
N TYR A 272 -12.53 3.60 13.42
CA TYR A 272 -13.35 4.80 13.40
C TYR A 272 -14.48 4.75 12.36
N GLU A 273 -15.48 5.60 12.55
CA GLU A 273 -16.58 5.77 11.63
C GLU A 273 -16.14 6.42 10.30
N ALA A 274 -16.91 6.15 9.24
CA ALA A 274 -16.71 6.79 7.94
C ALA A 274 -16.92 8.31 8.02
N MET A 275 -16.03 9.07 7.38
CA MET A 275 -16.13 10.52 7.26
C MET A 275 -17.01 10.94 6.07
N PHE A 276 -16.89 10.25 4.93
CA PHE A 276 -17.58 10.62 3.69
C PHE A 276 -18.85 9.81 3.47
N PRO A 277 -19.99 10.44 3.10
CA PRO A 277 -21.23 9.73 2.83
C PRO A 277 -21.19 8.98 1.49
N ALA A 278 -22.06 7.97 1.35
CA ALA A 278 -22.15 7.13 0.15
C ALA A 278 -22.35 7.92 -1.16
N SER A 279 -22.96 9.10 -1.10
CA SER A 279 -23.22 9.96 -2.25
C SER A 279 -21.97 10.59 -2.87
N VAL A 280 -20.84 10.60 -2.17
CA VAL A 280 -19.56 11.14 -2.66
C VAL A 280 -18.46 10.08 -2.72
N THR A 281 -18.79 8.82 -2.44
CA THR A 281 -17.90 7.65 -2.52
C THR A 281 -18.35 6.69 -3.63
N ASP A 282 -19.10 7.18 -4.61
CA ASP A 282 -19.68 6.41 -5.71
C ASP A 282 -18.63 6.17 -6.83
N VAL A 283 -17.66 5.30 -6.53
CA VAL A 283 -16.61 4.92 -7.46
C VAL A 283 -17.20 4.15 -8.64
N ASN A 284 -16.70 4.43 -9.85
CA ASN A 284 -17.12 3.71 -11.05
C ASN A 284 -16.96 2.18 -10.86
N PRO A 285 -18.02 1.37 -11.06
CA PRO A 285 -17.97 -0.08 -10.86
C PRO A 285 -16.89 -0.80 -11.66
N ALA A 286 -16.48 -0.27 -12.83
CA ALA A 286 -15.40 -0.83 -13.62
C ALA A 286 -14.03 -0.73 -12.91
N ILE A 287 -13.81 0.35 -12.15
CA ILE A 287 -12.60 0.53 -11.33
C ILE A 287 -12.63 -0.43 -10.14
N LEU A 288 -13.78 -0.55 -9.47
CA LEU A 288 -13.96 -1.51 -8.37
C LEU A 288 -13.79 -2.97 -8.82
N SER A 289 -14.28 -3.30 -10.02
CA SER A 289 -14.06 -4.62 -10.61
C SER A 289 -12.61 -4.85 -10.98
N ALA A 290 -11.88 -3.82 -11.43
CA ALA A 290 -10.46 -3.94 -11.74
C ALA A 290 -9.59 -4.11 -10.48
N LEU A 291 -10.03 -3.60 -9.32
CA LEU A 291 -9.36 -3.77 -8.02
C LEU A 291 -9.46 -5.18 -7.45
N SER A 292 -10.54 -5.89 -7.75
CA SER A 292 -10.79 -7.24 -7.27
C SER A 292 -10.37 -8.25 -8.34
N PRO A 293 -9.18 -8.87 -8.23
CA PRO A 293 -8.94 -10.08 -9.01
C PRO A 293 -9.91 -11.14 -8.48
N ASN A 294 -10.96 -11.45 -9.23
CA ASN A 294 -11.66 -12.69 -8.98
C ASN A 294 -10.64 -13.81 -9.17
N ALA A 295 -10.64 -14.80 -8.28
CA ALA A 295 -9.85 -16.03 -8.41
C ALA A 295 -10.18 -16.84 -9.70
N ASP A 296 -11.12 -16.34 -10.50
CA ASP A 296 -11.61 -16.88 -11.77
C ASP A 296 -11.09 -16.10 -13.00
N GLU A 297 -10.07 -15.24 -12.87
CA GLU A 297 -9.30 -14.83 -14.05
C GLU A 297 -8.61 -16.07 -14.64
N ASN A 298 -9.31 -16.73 -15.56
CA ASN A 298 -8.76 -17.76 -16.42
C ASN A 298 -7.68 -17.12 -17.30
N HIS A 299 -6.46 -17.03 -16.79
CA HIS A 299 -5.30 -16.80 -17.62
C HIS A 299 -5.19 -18.00 -18.56
N ASP A 300 -5.32 -17.75 -19.88
CA ASP A 300 -4.86 -18.72 -20.87
C ASP A 300 -3.38 -18.96 -20.56
N PHE A 301 -2.94 -20.23 -20.55
CA PHE A 301 -1.62 -20.72 -20.14
C PHE A 301 -0.43 -19.95 -20.76
N PHE A 302 -0.69 -19.20 -21.83
CA PHE A 302 0.27 -18.38 -22.57
C PHE A 302 0.24 -16.87 -22.26
N SER A 303 -0.70 -16.37 -21.44
CA SER A 303 -1.08 -14.94 -21.37
C SER A 303 -0.77 -14.21 -20.05
N GLY A 304 -0.38 -14.91 -18.98
CA GLY A 304 0.00 -14.24 -17.74
C GLY A 304 0.11 -15.20 -16.55
N SER A 305 0.93 -14.83 -15.58
CA SER A 305 0.97 -15.45 -14.25
C SER A 305 -0.20 -14.86 -13.45
N GLY A 306 -1.19 -15.68 -13.13
CA GLY A 306 -2.34 -15.21 -12.35
C GLY A 306 -1.95 -14.65 -10.99
N SER A 307 -2.71 -13.65 -10.54
CA SER A 307 -2.54 -12.95 -9.26
C SER A 307 -2.72 -13.85 -8.03
N SER A 308 -3.27 -15.06 -8.22
CA SER A 308 -3.37 -16.13 -7.23
C SER A 308 -2.37 -17.25 -7.51
N TYR A 309 -1.29 -17.31 -6.74
CA TYR A 309 -0.41 -18.47 -6.72
C TYR A 309 -1.02 -19.55 -5.80
N VAL A 310 -1.51 -20.64 -6.38
CA VAL A 310 -1.87 -21.84 -5.62
C VAL A 310 -0.62 -22.72 -5.54
N ILE A 311 -0.03 -22.84 -4.35
CA ILE A 311 0.98 -23.88 -4.09
C ILE A 311 0.26 -25.22 -4.25
N GLY A 312 0.53 -25.92 -5.35
CA GLY A 312 0.03 -27.28 -5.54
C GLY A 312 0.48 -28.15 -4.37
N LYS A 313 -0.46 -28.76 -3.66
CA LYS A 313 -0.14 -29.83 -2.73
C LYS A 313 0.39 -31.00 -3.55
N ALA A 314 1.70 -31.20 -3.54
CA ALA A 314 2.29 -32.44 -3.97
C ALA A 314 1.89 -33.53 -2.96
N VAL A 315 0.97 -34.39 -3.37
CA VAL A 315 0.66 -35.63 -2.66
C VAL A 315 1.43 -36.72 -3.38
N ASN A 316 2.22 -37.50 -2.65
CA ASN A 316 2.83 -38.69 -3.21
C ASN A 316 1.72 -39.69 -3.47
N THR A 317 1.74 -40.35 -4.62
CA THR A 317 0.85 -41.48 -4.88
C THR A 317 1.09 -42.58 -3.86
N GLU A 318 0.01 -43.09 -3.28
CA GLU A 318 0.03 -44.27 -2.40
C GLU A 318 -0.29 -45.51 -3.24
N ASP A 319 0.11 -46.70 -2.78
CA ASP A 319 -0.13 -47.96 -3.52
C ASP A 319 -1.63 -48.20 -3.75
N GLU A 320 -2.48 -47.69 -2.85
CA GLU A 320 -3.95 -47.75 -2.91
C GLU A 320 -4.55 -46.95 -4.09
N ASP A 321 -3.82 -45.95 -4.63
CA ASP A 321 -4.25 -45.18 -5.81
C ASP A 321 -4.26 -46.02 -7.10
N TRP A 322 -3.68 -47.22 -7.05
CA TRP A 322 -3.57 -48.17 -8.16
C TRP A 322 -4.47 -49.40 -8.02
N ASP A 323 -5.29 -49.44 -6.96
CA ASP A 323 -6.31 -50.48 -6.78
C ASP A 323 -7.62 -50.06 -7.49
N PHE A 324 -7.67 -50.30 -8.81
CA PHE A 324 -8.88 -50.15 -9.64
C PHE A 324 -9.68 -51.44 -9.81
#